data_AF-A0A1V2I219-F1
#
_entry.id   AF-A0A1V2I219-F1
#
_cell.length_a   1.000
_cell.length_b   1.000
_cell.length_c   1.000
_cell.angle_alpha   90.00
_cell.angle_beta   90.00
_cell.angle_gamma   90.00
#
_symmetry.space_group_name_H-M   'P 1'
#
loop_
_entity.id
_entity.type
_entity.pdbx_description
1 polymer ?
#
loop_
_entity_poly.entity_id
_entity_poly.type
_entity_poly.pdbx_seq_one_letter_code
_entity_poly.pdbx_strand_id
1 'polypeptide(L)'
;MTGVAEPGGPMTGADGGAGVNRSGAKSVPPHPSPGAGTVGPRLAYDRDADLERLVDALERAPNFAQNASRRLLVARVERYAEGRLFVPEHDIARNWFTELVNTLDETPGGLAALARAVTMLASKSRLADTVTVLATRLTAAPVPAGPVPAAPAPADAGDTLAGHAPAALPPSGPAGAAASPMPNGASPGSSAGPPEEPRDLTEVELAELARLFVEPADAIRVLVDAGVPRVRVPAWGTRDPDGYWYDIAVRLRDGLLMDGRRRVLAAALQRYPGNWIFLGLEPPLG
;
A
#
# COMPACT_ATOMS: atom_id res chain seq x y z
N MET A 1 -37.15 -32.86 28.20
CA MET A 1 -37.82 -31.55 28.34
C MET A 1 -37.71 -30.84 27.01
N THR A 2 -38.84 -30.81 26.32
CA THR A 2 -39.04 -30.44 24.92
C THR A 2 -39.32 -28.93 24.86
N GLY A 3 -38.60 -28.19 24.03
CA GLY A 3 -38.82 -26.75 23.83
C GLY A 3 -38.83 -26.43 22.34
N VAL A 4 -40.03 -26.44 21.77
CA VAL A 4 -40.36 -26.02 20.41
C VAL A 4 -40.81 -24.55 20.47
N ALA A 5 -40.26 -23.68 19.63
CA ALA A 5 -40.82 -22.35 19.37
C ALA A 5 -40.51 -21.90 17.93
N GLU A 6 -41.52 -21.27 17.33
CA GLU A 6 -41.85 -21.15 15.91
C GLU A 6 -41.05 -20.13 15.07
N PRO A 7 -41.12 -20.25 13.72
CA PRO A 7 -40.59 -19.29 12.76
C PRO A 7 -41.58 -18.16 12.40
N GLY A 8 -41.17 -16.90 12.56
CA GLY A 8 -41.91 -15.72 12.09
C GLY A 8 -41.64 -15.44 10.61
N GLY A 9 -42.69 -15.50 9.78
CA GLY A 9 -42.66 -15.32 8.33
C GLY A 9 -42.55 -13.87 7.82
N PRO A 10 -42.47 -13.69 6.49
CA PRO A 10 -42.11 -12.44 5.83
C PRO A 10 -43.30 -11.52 5.52
N MET A 11 -43.15 -10.21 5.78
CA MET A 11 -44.05 -9.17 5.30
C MET A 11 -43.77 -8.84 3.83
N THR A 12 -44.66 -9.29 2.95
CA THR A 12 -44.78 -8.85 1.56
C THR A 12 -45.79 -7.71 1.51
N GLY A 13 -45.32 -6.49 1.28
CA GLY A 13 -46.16 -5.32 1.01
C GLY A 13 -46.12 -4.99 -0.48
N ALA A 14 -47.17 -5.37 -1.19
CA ALA A 14 -47.43 -4.97 -2.56
C ALA A 14 -48.34 -3.72 -2.59
N ASP A 15 -48.30 -3.05 -3.75
CA ASP A 15 -49.39 -2.32 -4.38
C ASP A 15 -49.58 -0.82 -4.10
N GLY A 16 -49.97 -0.11 -5.18
CA GLY A 16 -50.65 1.18 -5.14
C GLY A 16 -49.91 2.35 -5.80
N GLY A 17 -50.28 2.69 -7.05
CA GLY A 17 -50.21 4.09 -7.49
C GLY A 17 -50.01 4.39 -8.97
N ALA A 18 -50.86 3.88 -9.85
CA ALA A 18 -51.07 4.48 -11.17
C ALA A 18 -51.80 5.83 -11.04
N GLY A 19 -51.25 6.89 -11.64
CA GLY A 19 -51.82 8.23 -11.65
C GLY A 19 -51.52 8.97 -12.95
N VAL A 20 -52.48 8.88 -13.87
CA VAL A 20 -52.53 9.50 -15.20
C VAL A 20 -52.95 10.98 -15.10
N ASN A 21 -52.62 11.76 -16.15
CA ASN A 21 -53.13 13.10 -16.57
C ASN A 21 -52.19 14.29 -16.26
N ARG A 22 -52.04 15.32 -17.09
CA ARG A 22 -52.76 15.76 -18.31
C ARG A 22 -51.91 16.79 -19.05
N SER A 23 -52.03 16.79 -20.37
CA SER A 23 -51.64 17.88 -21.28
C SER A 23 -52.05 19.26 -20.78
N GLY A 24 -51.10 20.19 -20.73
CA GLY A 24 -51.32 21.62 -20.56
C GLY A 24 -50.60 22.37 -21.69
N ALA A 25 -51.35 23.19 -22.41
CA ALA A 25 -50.94 23.86 -23.63
C ALA A 25 -49.88 24.96 -23.41
N LYS A 26 -48.87 24.93 -24.28
CA LYS A 26 -48.46 26.03 -25.18
C LYS A 26 -48.63 27.47 -24.65
N SER A 27 -47.64 27.96 -23.92
CA SER A 27 -47.29 29.38 -23.87
C SER A 27 -45.89 29.52 -24.48
N VAL A 28 -45.83 30.10 -25.68
CA VAL A 28 -44.59 30.50 -26.34
C VAL A 28 -44.15 31.83 -25.72
N PRO A 29 -43.01 31.89 -25.02
CA PRO A 29 -42.47 33.16 -24.54
C PRO A 29 -41.86 33.97 -25.70
N PRO A 30 -41.82 35.31 -25.58
CA PRO A 30 -41.26 36.18 -26.60
C PRO A 30 -39.78 35.88 -26.85
N HIS A 31 -39.40 35.89 -28.12
CA HIS A 31 -38.02 35.72 -28.57
C HIS A 31 -37.09 36.71 -27.84
N PRO A 32 -36.08 36.23 -27.09
CA PRO A 32 -35.01 37.10 -26.62
C PRO A 32 -34.12 37.48 -27.81
N SER A 33 -33.93 38.78 -27.99
CA SER A 33 -32.97 39.38 -28.90
C SER A 33 -31.58 38.74 -28.76
N PRO A 34 -30.79 38.64 -29.85
CA PRO A 34 -29.42 38.13 -29.82
C PRO A 34 -28.49 39.18 -29.17
N GLY A 35 -28.62 39.34 -27.86
CA GLY A 35 -27.77 40.19 -27.04
C GLY A 35 -26.48 39.45 -26.70
N ALA A 36 -25.35 40.07 -27.07
CA ALA A 36 -24.00 39.93 -26.53
C ALA A 36 -23.74 38.62 -25.78
N GLY A 37 -23.05 37.69 -26.46
CA GLY A 37 -22.56 36.43 -25.88
C GLY A 37 -21.85 36.68 -24.55
N THR A 38 -22.58 36.47 -23.47
CA THR A 38 -22.01 36.28 -22.15
C THR A 38 -21.21 35.00 -22.29
N VAL A 39 -19.90 35.13 -22.44
CA VAL A 39 -18.96 34.04 -22.25
C VAL A 39 -19.24 33.58 -20.83
N GLY A 40 -20.09 32.55 -20.69
CA GLY A 40 -20.42 31.96 -19.40
C GLY A 40 -19.10 31.65 -18.69
N PRO A 41 -19.05 31.76 -17.35
CA PRO A 41 -17.83 31.48 -16.62
C PRO A 41 -17.32 30.14 -17.13
N ARG A 42 -16.16 30.15 -17.81
CA ARG A 42 -15.40 28.94 -18.07
C ARG A 42 -15.26 28.34 -16.68
N LEU A 43 -16.09 27.34 -16.39
CA LEU A 43 -16.05 26.62 -15.12
C LEU A 43 -14.58 26.29 -14.94
N ALA A 44 -13.95 26.97 -13.98
CA ALA A 44 -12.54 26.79 -13.72
C ALA A 44 -12.36 25.27 -13.61
N TYR A 45 -11.51 24.73 -14.47
CA TYR A 45 -11.32 23.30 -14.54
C TYR A 45 -10.87 22.84 -13.15
N ASP A 46 -11.78 22.20 -12.42
CA ASP A 46 -11.56 21.77 -11.06
C ASP A 46 -10.99 20.36 -11.10
N ARG A 47 -9.65 20.30 -11.18
CA ARG A 47 -8.89 19.05 -11.27
C ARG A 47 -9.18 18.15 -10.08
N ASP A 48 -9.24 18.74 -8.88
CA ASP A 48 -9.42 18.02 -7.63
C ASP A 48 -10.81 17.37 -7.57
N ALA A 49 -11.84 18.09 -8.02
CA ALA A 49 -13.19 17.53 -8.12
C ALA A 49 -13.28 16.35 -9.11
N ASP A 50 -12.52 16.38 -10.21
CA ASP A 50 -12.50 15.28 -11.17
C ASP A 50 -11.69 14.07 -10.65
N LEU A 51 -10.61 14.27 -9.88
CA LEU A 51 -9.90 13.20 -9.18
C LEU A 51 -10.78 12.56 -8.11
N GLU A 52 -11.51 13.36 -7.32
CA GLU A 52 -12.43 12.84 -6.31
C GLU A 52 -13.56 12.02 -6.94
N ARG A 53 -14.13 12.50 -8.06
CA ARG A 53 -15.12 11.73 -8.84
C ARG A 53 -14.57 10.41 -9.37
N LEU A 54 -13.30 10.38 -9.73
CA LEU A 54 -12.64 9.16 -10.21
C LEU A 54 -12.50 8.12 -9.08
N VAL A 55 -12.06 8.56 -7.89
CA VAL A 55 -11.99 7.73 -6.68
C VAL A 55 -13.38 7.18 -6.32
N ASP A 56 -14.38 8.06 -6.28
CA ASP A 56 -15.78 7.72 -6.01
C ASP A 56 -16.34 6.67 -6.99
N ALA A 57 -16.00 6.79 -8.28
CA ALA A 57 -16.44 5.85 -9.32
C ALA A 57 -15.81 4.46 -9.10
N LEU A 58 -14.51 4.40 -8.80
CA LEU A 58 -13.80 3.15 -8.54
C LEU A 58 -14.27 2.48 -7.25
N GLU A 59 -14.50 3.26 -6.19
CA GLU A 59 -14.97 2.76 -4.88
C GLU A 59 -16.36 2.13 -4.96
N ARG A 60 -17.30 2.76 -5.69
CA ARG A 60 -18.66 2.23 -5.87
C ARG A 60 -18.74 0.96 -6.71
N ALA A 61 -17.67 0.59 -7.41
CA ALA A 61 -17.65 -0.57 -8.28
C ALA A 61 -17.41 -1.87 -7.46
N PRO A 62 -18.39 -2.78 -7.35
CA PRO A 62 -18.27 -3.97 -6.51
C PRO A 62 -17.14 -4.89 -6.96
N ASN A 63 -16.79 -4.87 -8.25
CA ASN A 63 -15.72 -5.68 -8.82
C ASN A 63 -14.34 -5.32 -8.25
N PHE A 64 -14.14 -4.09 -7.74
CA PHE A 64 -12.88 -3.64 -7.15
C PHE A 64 -12.90 -3.57 -5.61
N ALA A 65 -14.00 -4.00 -4.98
CA ALA A 65 -14.08 -4.05 -3.52
C ALA A 65 -13.08 -5.06 -2.93
N GLN A 66 -12.80 -6.16 -3.63
CA GLN A 66 -11.90 -7.22 -3.18
C GLN A 66 -10.42 -6.89 -3.45
N ASN A 67 -9.55 -7.27 -2.51
CA ASN A 67 -8.09 -7.05 -2.60
C ASN A 67 -7.48 -7.69 -3.87
N ALA A 68 -7.91 -8.91 -4.22
CA ALA A 68 -7.44 -9.60 -5.43
C ALA A 68 -7.70 -8.78 -6.72
N SER A 69 -8.88 -8.17 -6.84
CA SER A 69 -9.23 -7.32 -7.98
C SER A 69 -8.42 -6.03 -8.02
N ARG A 70 -8.11 -5.43 -6.86
CA ARG A 70 -7.25 -4.25 -6.75
C ARG A 70 -5.82 -4.56 -7.20
N ARG A 71 -5.27 -5.70 -6.77
CA ARG A 71 -3.95 -6.18 -7.24
C ARG A 71 -3.94 -6.44 -8.75
N LEU A 72 -5.01 -7.05 -9.28
CA LEU A 72 -5.14 -7.26 -10.72
C LEU A 72 -5.23 -5.94 -11.49
N LEU A 73 -5.93 -4.93 -10.95
CA LEU A 73 -6.00 -3.60 -11.51
C LEU A 73 -4.60 -2.96 -11.59
N VAL A 74 -3.84 -2.95 -10.50
CA VAL A 74 -2.46 -2.42 -10.47
C VAL A 74 -1.58 -3.12 -11.50
N ALA A 75 -1.57 -4.45 -11.51
CA ALA A 75 -0.76 -5.22 -12.47
C ALA A 75 -1.13 -4.92 -13.94
N ARG A 76 -2.37 -4.55 -14.22
CA ARG A 76 -2.80 -4.12 -15.57
C ARG A 76 -2.38 -2.69 -15.87
N VAL A 77 -2.47 -1.79 -14.89
CA VAL A 77 -2.01 -0.42 -15.05
C VAL A 77 -0.51 -0.37 -15.28
N GLU A 78 0.31 -1.11 -14.52
CA GLU A 78 1.77 -1.25 -14.73
C GLU A 78 2.15 -1.82 -16.11
N ARG A 79 1.25 -2.56 -16.75
CA ARG A 79 1.49 -3.04 -18.12
C ARG A 79 1.31 -1.94 -19.16
N TYR A 80 0.48 -0.93 -18.87
CA TYR A 80 0.13 0.15 -19.80
C TYR A 80 0.84 1.47 -19.48
N ALA A 81 1.14 1.75 -18.22
CA ALA A 81 2.07 2.78 -17.80
C ALA A 81 3.47 2.17 -17.89
N GLU A 82 4.39 2.80 -18.61
CA GLU A 82 5.74 2.27 -18.84
C GLU A 82 6.62 2.36 -17.57
N GLY A 83 6.16 1.79 -16.47
CA GLY A 83 6.77 1.93 -15.16
C GLY A 83 6.12 1.04 -14.09
N ARG A 84 6.84 0.86 -12.97
CA ARG A 84 6.31 0.20 -11.79
C ARG A 84 5.50 1.19 -10.98
N LEU A 85 4.36 0.75 -10.47
CA LEU A 85 3.46 1.55 -9.67
C LEU A 85 3.54 1.08 -8.23
N PHE A 86 3.98 1.96 -7.34
CA PHE A 86 3.96 1.67 -5.91
C PHE A 86 2.71 2.30 -5.30
N VAL A 87 1.73 1.47 -4.96
CA VAL A 87 0.50 1.90 -4.27
C VAL A 87 0.54 1.28 -2.87
N PRO A 88 0.61 2.08 -1.80
CA PRO A 88 0.56 1.57 -0.44
C PRO A 88 -0.70 0.72 -0.20
N GLU A 89 -0.56 -0.40 0.52
CA GLU A 89 -1.73 -1.19 0.90
C GLU A 89 -2.51 -0.45 2.01
N HIS A 90 -3.82 -0.31 1.84
CA HIS A 90 -4.73 0.27 2.82
C HIS A 90 -5.94 -0.63 3.03
N ASP A 91 -6.37 -0.78 4.29
CA ASP A 91 -7.54 -1.57 4.66
C ASP A 91 -8.84 -0.93 4.15
N ILE A 92 -8.89 0.40 4.15
CA ILE A 92 -10.04 1.18 3.67
C ILE A 92 -9.94 1.35 2.15
N ALA A 93 -10.97 0.90 1.44
CA ALA A 93 -11.05 0.95 -0.03
C ALA A 93 -10.82 2.36 -0.58
N ARG A 94 -11.53 3.35 -0.01
CA ARG A 94 -11.40 4.76 -0.40
C ARG A 94 -9.95 5.24 -0.36
N ASN A 95 -9.27 5.05 0.77
CA ASN A 95 -7.87 5.48 0.95
C ASN A 95 -6.95 4.82 -0.08
N TRP A 96 -7.16 3.52 -0.34
CA TRP A 96 -6.41 2.81 -1.37
C TRP A 96 -6.61 3.41 -2.77
N PHE A 97 -7.85 3.74 -3.15
CA PHE A 97 -8.13 4.37 -4.44
C PHE A 97 -7.63 5.80 -4.53
N THR A 98 -7.67 6.57 -3.45
CA THR A 98 -7.10 7.92 -3.38
C THR A 98 -5.60 7.88 -3.68
N GLU A 99 -4.84 7.01 -3.00
CA GLU A 99 -3.40 6.87 -3.24
C GLU A 99 -3.09 6.36 -4.65
N LEU A 100 -3.87 5.39 -5.16
CA LEU A 100 -3.74 4.91 -6.53
C LEU A 100 -3.91 6.07 -7.53
N VAL A 101 -4.97 6.86 -7.39
CA VAL A 101 -5.30 7.95 -8.33
C VAL A 101 -4.25 9.06 -8.25
N ASN A 102 -3.80 9.44 -7.06
CA ASN A 102 -2.75 10.45 -6.89
C ASN A 102 -1.43 9.98 -7.52
N THR A 103 -1.01 8.74 -7.26
CA THR A 103 0.20 8.17 -7.86
C THR A 103 0.12 8.17 -9.39
N LEU A 104 -1.06 7.89 -9.95
CA LEU A 104 -1.28 7.89 -11.40
C LEU A 104 -1.40 9.28 -12.01
N ASP A 105 -1.78 10.29 -11.22
CA ASP A 105 -1.79 11.69 -11.65
C ASP A 105 -0.36 12.23 -11.81
N GLU A 106 0.53 11.82 -10.92
CA GLU A 106 1.96 12.17 -10.94
C GLU A 106 2.75 11.38 -12.00
N THR A 107 2.25 10.20 -12.37
CA THR A 107 2.92 9.32 -13.34
C THR A 107 2.55 9.71 -14.78
N PRO A 108 3.53 10.00 -15.66
CA PRO A 108 3.26 10.28 -17.07
C PRO A 108 2.44 9.17 -17.74
N GLY A 109 1.23 9.50 -18.19
CA GLY A 109 0.32 8.54 -18.82
C GLY A 109 -0.42 7.59 -17.85
N GLY A 110 -0.24 7.74 -16.54
CA GLY A 110 -0.85 6.86 -15.52
C GLY A 110 -2.39 6.83 -15.60
N LEU A 111 -3.04 7.99 -15.68
CA LEU A 111 -4.50 8.05 -15.81
C LEU A 111 -5.03 7.43 -17.12
N ALA A 112 -4.30 7.57 -18.23
CA ALA A 112 -4.66 6.92 -19.49
C ALA A 112 -4.50 5.40 -19.41
N ALA A 113 -3.46 4.92 -18.73
CA ALA A 113 -3.24 3.51 -18.44
C ALA A 113 -4.37 2.92 -17.56
N LEU A 114 -4.83 3.66 -16.55
CA LEU A 114 -5.98 3.30 -15.71
C LEU A 114 -7.26 3.12 -16.53
N ALA A 115 -7.59 4.08 -17.41
CA ALA A 115 -8.77 3.97 -18.27
C ALA A 115 -8.73 2.72 -19.15
N ARG A 116 -7.57 2.39 -19.72
CA ARG A 116 -7.37 1.14 -20.50
C ARG A 116 -7.53 -0.11 -19.64
N ALA A 117 -6.94 -0.13 -18.45
CA ALA A 117 -7.04 -1.25 -17.53
C ALA A 117 -8.49 -1.51 -17.08
N VAL A 118 -9.22 -0.46 -16.70
CA VAL A 118 -10.64 -0.57 -16.31
C VAL A 118 -11.51 -1.01 -17.49
N THR A 119 -11.29 -0.48 -18.69
CA THR A 119 -12.02 -0.89 -19.90
C THR A 119 -11.84 -2.37 -20.22
N MET A 120 -10.64 -2.91 -19.96
CA MET A 120 -10.35 -4.34 -20.14
C MET A 120 -11.00 -5.21 -19.05
N LEU A 121 -10.97 -4.78 -17.79
CA LEU A 121 -11.49 -5.57 -16.66
C LEU A 121 -13.02 -5.51 -16.54
N ALA A 122 -13.62 -4.40 -16.95
CA ALA A 122 -15.05 -4.13 -16.86
C ALA A 122 -15.60 -3.66 -18.21
N SER A 123 -15.34 -4.42 -19.27
CA SER A 123 -15.75 -4.08 -20.63
C SER A 123 -17.25 -3.83 -20.71
N LYS A 124 -17.66 -2.75 -21.39
CA LYS A 124 -19.07 -2.32 -21.58
C LYS A 124 -19.79 -1.89 -20.28
N SER A 125 -19.06 -1.57 -19.22
CA SER A 125 -19.64 -1.04 -17.99
C SER A 125 -19.70 0.50 -18.01
N ARG A 126 -20.70 1.08 -17.33
CA ARG A 126 -20.78 2.53 -17.08
C ARG A 126 -19.53 3.06 -16.36
N LEU A 127 -18.87 2.20 -15.58
CA LEU A 127 -17.62 2.54 -14.91
C LEU A 127 -16.49 2.81 -15.92
N ALA A 128 -16.33 1.95 -16.93
CA ALA A 128 -15.32 2.12 -17.96
C ALA A 128 -15.53 3.43 -18.74
N ASP A 129 -16.79 3.75 -19.09
CA ASP A 129 -17.13 5.02 -19.76
C ASP A 129 -16.80 6.22 -18.87
N THR A 130 -17.19 6.16 -17.59
CA THR A 130 -16.96 7.22 -16.60
C THR A 130 -15.47 7.48 -16.39
N VAL A 131 -14.69 6.43 -16.14
CA VAL A 131 -13.23 6.50 -15.95
C VAL A 131 -12.55 7.05 -17.21
N THR A 132 -12.99 6.63 -18.41
CA THR A 132 -12.43 7.11 -19.67
C THR A 132 -12.68 8.61 -19.89
N VAL A 133 -13.90 9.08 -19.61
CA VAL A 133 -14.24 10.51 -19.71
C VAL A 133 -13.42 11.34 -18.72
N LEU A 134 -13.34 10.91 -17.46
CA LEU A 134 -12.57 11.62 -16.43
C LEU A 134 -11.07 11.64 -16.72
N ALA A 135 -10.48 10.48 -17.06
CA ALA A 135 -9.07 10.40 -17.42
C ALA A 135 -8.73 11.28 -18.63
N THR A 136 -9.59 11.29 -19.67
CA THR A 136 -9.39 12.14 -20.85
C THR A 136 -9.39 13.62 -20.46
N ARG A 137 -10.35 14.06 -19.63
CA ARG A 137 -10.41 15.45 -19.14
C ARG A 137 -9.18 15.83 -18.31
N LEU A 138 -8.75 14.94 -17.41
CA LEU A 138 -7.56 15.12 -16.56
C LEU A 138 -6.26 15.20 -17.36
N THR A 139 -6.14 14.44 -18.45
CA THR A 139 -4.97 14.48 -19.34
C THR A 139 -4.98 15.63 -20.34
N ALA A 140 -6.17 16.13 -20.73
CA ALA A 140 -6.32 17.23 -21.68
C ALA A 140 -6.11 18.60 -21.03
N ALA A 141 -6.19 18.68 -19.69
CA ALA A 141 -5.90 19.91 -18.97
C ALA A 141 -4.46 20.34 -19.29
N PRO A 142 -4.24 21.54 -19.86
CA PRO A 142 -2.90 22.02 -20.14
C PRO A 142 -2.16 22.06 -18.80
N VAL A 143 -1.02 21.35 -18.73
CA VAL A 143 -0.09 21.51 -17.61
C VAL A 143 0.13 23.02 -17.51
N PRO A 144 -0.26 23.68 -16.41
CA PRO A 144 -0.04 25.10 -16.26
C PRO A 144 1.44 25.27 -16.51
N ALA A 145 1.79 26.03 -17.55
CA ALA A 145 3.18 26.30 -17.85
C ALA A 145 3.74 26.91 -16.57
N GLY A 146 4.47 26.10 -15.80
CA GLY A 146 5.10 26.56 -14.58
C GLY A 146 5.89 27.82 -14.95
N PRO A 147 6.05 28.78 -14.02
CA PRO A 147 6.80 30.00 -14.29
C PRO A 147 8.11 29.57 -14.94
N VAL A 148 8.24 29.84 -16.24
CA VAL A 148 9.40 29.43 -17.03
C VAL A 148 10.57 29.99 -16.25
N PRO A 149 11.47 29.14 -15.69
CA PRO A 149 12.57 29.64 -14.90
C PRO A 149 13.26 30.68 -15.76
N ALA A 150 13.32 31.92 -15.24
CA ALA A 150 13.89 33.05 -15.95
C ALA A 150 15.21 32.58 -16.53
N ALA A 151 15.35 32.66 -17.86
CA ALA A 151 16.48 32.10 -18.60
C ALA A 151 17.77 32.41 -17.83
N PRO A 152 18.57 31.39 -17.48
CA PRO A 152 19.81 31.63 -16.75
C PRO A 152 20.62 32.65 -17.53
N ALA A 153 20.95 33.77 -16.88
CA ALA A 153 21.87 34.74 -17.45
C ALA A 153 23.13 34.00 -17.94
N PRO A 154 23.70 34.37 -19.09
CA PRO A 154 24.85 33.67 -19.66
C PRO A 154 26.00 33.68 -18.64
N ALA A 155 26.26 32.51 -18.04
CA ALA A 155 27.38 32.30 -17.15
C ALA A 155 28.65 32.22 -18.00
N ASP A 156 29.63 33.02 -17.61
CA ASP A 156 30.95 33.13 -18.18
C ASP A 156 31.62 31.76 -18.36
N ALA A 157 32.26 31.59 -19.53
CA ALA A 157 33.02 30.42 -19.89
C ALA A 157 34.32 30.37 -19.07
N GLY A 158 34.34 29.51 -18.05
CA GLY A 158 35.52 29.22 -17.23
C GLY A 158 35.84 27.73 -17.24
N ASP A 159 36.65 27.34 -18.23
CA ASP A 159 37.74 26.34 -18.18
C ASP A 159 37.87 25.47 -16.91
N THR A 160 37.87 24.14 -17.04
CA THR A 160 39.06 23.27 -16.88
C THR A 160 38.69 21.78 -16.69
N LEU A 161 39.46 20.95 -17.39
CA LEU A 161 39.56 19.49 -17.46
C LEU A 161 39.79 18.72 -16.13
N ALA A 162 39.27 17.49 -16.07
CA ALA A 162 39.92 16.22 -15.63
C ALA A 162 38.81 15.21 -15.27
N GLY A 163 38.61 14.07 -15.94
CA GLY A 163 39.58 13.02 -16.17
C GLY A 163 39.53 12.01 -15.02
N HIS A 164 38.56 11.08 -14.99
CA HIS A 164 38.60 9.89 -14.13
C HIS A 164 38.02 8.67 -14.85
N ALA A 165 38.89 7.68 -15.06
CA ALA A 165 38.62 6.39 -15.69
C ALA A 165 37.99 5.39 -14.69
N PRO A 166 37.29 4.34 -15.16
CA PRO A 166 36.62 3.36 -14.31
C PRO A 166 37.58 2.28 -13.78
N ALA A 167 37.44 1.95 -12.50
CA ALA A 167 38.17 0.88 -11.81
C ALA A 167 37.59 -0.51 -12.13
N ALA A 168 38.50 -1.46 -12.27
CA ALA A 168 38.29 -2.83 -12.73
C ALA A 168 37.63 -3.76 -11.68
N LEU A 169 36.88 -4.74 -12.20
CA LEU A 169 36.33 -5.90 -11.50
C LEU A 169 37.43 -6.90 -11.08
N PRO A 170 37.32 -7.57 -9.92
CA PRO A 170 38.09 -8.77 -9.61
C PRO A 170 37.39 -10.08 -10.06
N PRO A 171 38.17 -11.15 -10.33
CA PRO A 171 37.71 -12.40 -10.96
C PRO A 171 37.12 -13.44 -9.99
N SER A 172 36.22 -14.26 -10.55
CA SER A 172 35.65 -15.49 -9.99
C SER A 172 36.71 -16.54 -9.65
N GLY A 173 36.57 -17.17 -8.48
CA GLY A 173 37.32 -18.35 -8.05
C GLY A 173 36.41 -19.60 -7.88
N PRO A 174 36.97 -20.82 -7.89
CA PRO A 174 36.33 -22.01 -8.45
C PRO A 174 35.61 -22.94 -7.46
N ALA A 175 34.80 -23.81 -8.07
CA ALA A 175 34.15 -24.99 -7.51
C ALA A 175 35.11 -25.95 -6.78
N GLY A 176 34.68 -26.44 -5.62
CA GLY A 176 35.31 -27.52 -4.87
C GLY A 176 34.25 -28.48 -4.34
N ALA A 177 34.24 -29.68 -4.88
CA ALA A 177 33.43 -30.81 -4.47
C ALA A 177 33.92 -31.43 -3.15
N ALA A 178 33.00 -32.01 -2.35
CA ALA A 178 33.22 -33.28 -1.66
C ALA A 178 31.92 -33.76 -0.99
N ALA A 179 31.35 -34.81 -1.55
CA ALA A 179 30.43 -35.69 -0.85
C ALA A 179 31.22 -36.60 0.11
N SER A 180 30.66 -36.89 1.28
CA SER A 180 31.05 -38.03 2.12
C SER A 180 29.79 -38.65 2.71
N PRO A 181 29.54 -39.96 2.50
CA PRO A 181 28.42 -40.67 3.10
C PRO A 181 28.83 -41.58 4.28
N MET A 182 27.84 -41.84 5.16
CA MET A 182 27.67 -42.96 6.12
C MET A 182 28.34 -42.86 7.52
N PRO A 183 27.89 -43.63 8.57
CA PRO A 183 26.68 -44.45 8.76
C PRO A 183 25.92 -44.24 10.10
N ASN A 184 24.78 -44.93 10.19
CA ASN A 184 23.88 -45.23 11.33
C ASN A 184 24.47 -45.40 12.75
N GLY A 185 23.67 -44.95 13.73
CA GLY A 185 23.18 -45.84 14.80
C GLY A 185 23.67 -45.55 16.23
N ALA A 186 22.86 -44.86 17.03
CA ALA A 186 22.57 -45.20 18.43
C ALA A 186 21.58 -44.20 19.08
N SER A 187 20.49 -44.73 19.61
CA SER A 187 19.68 -44.19 20.71
C SER A 187 19.16 -45.42 21.47
N PRO A 188 18.82 -45.38 22.76
CA PRO A 188 18.46 -44.18 23.54
C PRO A 188 19.16 -44.10 24.91
N GLY A 189 19.60 -42.91 25.29
CA GLY A 189 19.97 -42.58 26.65
C GLY A 189 19.44 -41.19 26.95
N SER A 190 18.49 -41.09 27.89
CA SER A 190 17.80 -39.88 28.32
C SER A 190 18.61 -38.60 28.13
N SER A 191 18.31 -37.88 27.06
CA SER A 191 18.71 -36.48 26.92
C SER A 191 17.92 -35.69 27.96
N ALA A 192 18.60 -35.26 29.03
CA ALA A 192 18.31 -33.94 29.56
C ALA A 192 18.52 -33.00 28.38
N GLY A 193 17.43 -32.68 27.68
CA GLY A 193 17.49 -31.82 26.51
C GLY A 193 18.18 -30.52 26.89
N PRO A 194 18.97 -29.91 25.99
CA PRO A 194 19.41 -28.54 26.21
C PRO A 194 18.18 -27.71 26.62
N PRO A 195 18.31 -26.79 27.59
CA PRO A 195 17.18 -26.00 28.07
C PRO A 195 16.43 -25.48 26.86
N GLU A 196 15.16 -25.87 26.71
CA GLU A 196 14.36 -25.48 25.55
C GLU A 196 14.34 -23.96 25.53
N GLU A 197 15.10 -23.37 24.60
CA GLU A 197 15.14 -21.92 24.48
C GLU A 197 13.70 -21.44 24.25
N PRO A 198 13.23 -20.45 25.02
CA PRO A 198 11.87 -19.97 24.87
C PRO A 198 11.64 -19.55 23.42
N ARG A 199 10.59 -20.06 22.81
CA ARG A 199 10.24 -19.75 21.41
C ARG A 199 9.68 -18.34 21.27
N ASP A 200 9.19 -17.78 22.36
CA ASP A 200 8.55 -16.47 22.45
C ASP A 200 9.46 -15.43 23.11
N LEU A 201 9.29 -14.16 22.74
CA LEU A 201 9.95 -13.04 23.42
C LEU A 201 9.53 -13.01 24.90
N THR A 202 10.50 -12.92 25.79
CA THR A 202 10.25 -12.82 27.23
C THR A 202 9.82 -11.40 27.61
N GLU A 203 9.18 -11.23 28.77
CA GLU A 203 8.76 -9.89 29.24
C GLU A 203 9.95 -8.93 29.39
N VAL A 204 11.10 -9.44 29.83
CA VAL A 204 12.35 -8.66 29.96
C VAL A 204 12.86 -8.21 28.60
N GLU A 205 12.83 -9.10 27.60
CA GLU A 205 13.20 -8.76 26.22
C GLU A 205 12.26 -7.71 25.62
N LEU A 206 10.95 -7.82 25.87
CA LEU A 206 9.96 -6.88 25.38
C LEU A 206 10.15 -5.49 25.98
N ALA A 207 10.33 -5.40 27.29
CA ALA A 207 10.61 -4.14 27.97
C ALA A 207 11.90 -3.48 27.44
N GLU A 208 12.94 -4.27 27.19
CA GLU A 208 14.20 -3.74 26.67
C GLU A 208 14.10 -3.30 25.20
N LEU A 209 13.34 -4.03 24.37
CA LEU A 209 13.02 -3.61 23.00
C LEU A 209 12.22 -2.30 23.00
N ALA A 210 11.22 -2.17 23.88
CA ALA A 210 10.42 -0.96 24.02
C ALA A 210 11.26 0.24 24.48
N ARG A 211 12.19 0.02 25.41
CA ARG A 211 13.11 1.04 25.93
C ARG A 211 14.10 1.56 24.89
N LEU A 212 14.65 0.68 24.05
CA LEU A 212 15.67 1.04 23.06
C LEU A 212 15.10 1.54 21.74
N PHE A 213 13.96 0.99 21.32
CA PHE A 213 13.33 1.30 20.04
C PHE A 213 12.00 2.01 20.24
N VAL A 214 12.07 3.19 20.88
CA VAL A 214 10.92 4.07 21.15
C VAL A 214 10.37 4.67 19.86
N GLU A 215 11.25 4.96 18.90
CA GLU A 215 10.87 5.61 17.66
C GLU A 215 10.35 4.62 16.60
N PRO A 216 9.21 4.92 15.94
CA PRO A 216 8.59 4.02 14.97
C PRO A 216 9.53 3.57 13.85
N ALA A 217 10.33 4.50 13.33
CA ALA A 217 11.22 4.24 12.22
C ALA A 217 12.29 3.21 12.58
N ASP A 218 12.81 3.24 13.81
CA ASP A 218 13.89 2.36 14.23
C ASP A 218 13.39 0.95 14.49
N ALA A 219 12.27 0.80 15.17
CA ALA A 219 11.63 -0.48 15.41
C ALA A 219 11.16 -1.16 14.11
N ILE A 220 10.54 -0.42 13.19
CA ILE A 220 10.20 -0.96 11.85
C ILE A 220 11.47 -1.45 11.15
N ARG A 221 12.56 -0.68 11.22
CA ARG A 221 13.82 -1.07 10.59
C ARG A 221 14.39 -2.33 11.25
N VAL A 222 14.33 -2.49 12.58
CA VAL A 222 14.74 -3.75 13.26
C VAL A 222 13.93 -4.95 12.77
N LEU A 223 12.62 -4.80 12.62
CA LEU A 223 11.75 -5.88 12.14
C LEU A 223 12.06 -6.26 10.68
N VAL A 224 12.33 -5.26 9.82
CA VAL A 224 12.74 -5.49 8.44
C VAL A 224 14.11 -6.18 8.38
N ASP A 225 15.07 -5.75 9.20
CA ASP A 225 16.40 -6.37 9.31
C ASP A 225 16.30 -7.82 9.83
N ALA A 226 15.33 -8.10 10.71
CA ALA A 226 15.01 -9.46 11.15
C ALA A 226 14.39 -10.31 10.04
N GLY A 227 13.94 -9.71 8.93
CA GLY A 227 13.33 -10.36 7.78
C GLY A 227 11.80 -10.37 7.78
N VAL A 228 11.16 -9.57 8.63
CA VAL A 228 9.71 -9.33 8.54
C VAL A 228 9.45 -8.46 7.30
N PRO A 229 8.63 -8.90 6.34
CA PRO A 229 8.27 -8.06 5.20
C PRO A 229 7.61 -6.78 5.68
N ARG A 230 8.02 -5.62 5.16
CA ARG A 230 7.50 -4.31 5.60
C ARG A 230 5.97 -4.21 5.56
N VAL A 231 5.33 -4.88 4.59
CA VAL A 231 3.86 -4.95 4.45
C VAL A 231 3.17 -5.76 5.55
N ARG A 232 3.90 -6.60 6.29
CA ARG A 232 3.39 -7.38 7.42
C ARG A 232 3.71 -6.77 8.78
N VAL A 233 4.52 -5.71 8.80
CA VAL A 233 4.84 -4.97 10.03
C VAL A 233 3.57 -4.21 10.45
N PRO A 234 3.09 -4.37 11.69
CA PRO A 234 1.96 -3.60 12.19
C PRO A 234 2.23 -2.11 12.08
N ALA A 235 1.21 -1.34 11.74
CA ALA A 235 1.27 0.11 11.84
C ALA A 235 1.51 0.50 13.30
N TRP A 236 2.40 1.47 13.52
CA TRP A 236 2.76 1.94 14.86
C TRP A 236 1.57 2.53 15.62
N GLY A 237 0.62 3.15 14.90
CA GLY A 237 -0.60 3.72 15.48
C GLY A 237 -0.30 4.75 16.57
N THR A 238 -1.28 4.98 17.46
CA THR A 238 -1.14 5.80 18.66
C THR A 238 -0.69 4.98 19.87
N ARG A 239 -0.06 3.81 19.67
CA ARG A 239 0.33 2.92 20.75
C ARG A 239 1.63 3.38 21.38
N ASP A 240 1.72 3.14 22.68
CA ASP A 240 2.97 3.17 23.43
C ASP A 240 3.95 2.08 22.92
N PRO A 241 5.27 2.28 23.06
CA PRO A 241 6.27 1.32 22.60
C PRO A 241 6.08 -0.09 23.18
N ASP A 242 5.70 -0.20 24.45
CA ASP A 242 5.44 -1.48 25.12
C ASP A 242 4.30 -2.25 24.43
N GLY A 243 3.16 -1.58 24.22
CA GLY A 243 2.03 -2.15 23.49
C GLY A 243 2.39 -2.58 22.06
N TYR A 244 3.24 -1.81 21.36
CA TYR A 244 3.69 -2.18 20.02
C TYR A 244 4.51 -3.48 20.01
N TRP A 245 5.50 -3.60 20.89
CA TRP A 245 6.35 -4.79 20.95
C TRP A 245 5.59 -6.02 21.46
N TYR A 246 4.61 -5.85 22.36
CA TYR A 246 3.73 -6.93 22.77
C TYR A 246 2.92 -7.51 21.58
N ASP A 247 2.34 -6.64 20.74
CA ASP A 247 1.62 -7.09 19.53
C ASP A 247 2.53 -7.83 18.55
N ILE A 248 3.78 -7.39 18.42
CA ILE A 248 4.78 -8.10 17.62
C ILE A 248 5.03 -9.50 18.22
N ALA A 249 5.19 -9.62 19.53
CA ALA A 249 5.41 -10.90 20.19
C ALA A 249 4.28 -11.89 19.92
N VAL A 250 3.02 -11.43 20.01
CA VAL A 250 1.84 -12.23 19.67
C VAL A 250 1.89 -12.70 18.21
N ARG A 251 2.20 -11.79 17.28
CA ARG A 251 2.28 -12.15 15.85
C ARG A 251 3.43 -13.10 15.54
N LEU A 252 4.58 -12.97 16.21
CA LEU A 252 5.69 -13.91 16.06
C LEU A 252 5.29 -15.32 16.53
N ARG A 253 4.58 -15.41 17.66
CA ARG A 253 3.99 -16.67 18.14
C ARG A 253 3.01 -17.28 17.13
N ASP A 254 2.22 -16.44 16.46
CA ASP A 254 1.30 -16.86 15.39
C ASP A 254 2.00 -17.21 14.06
N GLY A 255 3.34 -17.17 14.01
CA GLY A 255 4.11 -17.58 12.84
C GLY A 255 4.35 -16.47 11.82
N LEU A 256 4.33 -15.19 12.23
CA LEU A 256 4.74 -14.06 11.38
C LEU A 256 6.13 -14.29 10.76
N LEU A 257 7.04 -14.91 11.52
CA LEU A 257 8.41 -15.21 11.11
C LEU A 257 8.88 -16.53 11.74
N MET A 258 9.48 -17.41 10.93
CA MET A 258 10.17 -18.60 11.44
C MET A 258 11.39 -18.19 12.26
N ASP A 259 11.58 -18.81 13.43
CA ASP A 259 12.56 -18.42 14.46
C ASP A 259 12.44 -16.93 14.87
N GLY A 260 11.20 -16.43 14.95
CA GLY A 260 10.87 -15.02 15.11
C GLY A 260 11.66 -14.31 16.22
N ARG A 261 11.61 -14.85 17.44
CA ARG A 261 12.35 -14.32 18.59
C ARG A 261 13.84 -14.17 18.28
N ARG A 262 14.51 -15.26 17.87
CA ARG A 262 15.96 -15.27 17.61
C ARG A 262 16.35 -14.25 16.54
N ARG A 263 15.56 -14.13 15.47
CA ARG A 263 15.84 -13.20 14.38
C ARG A 263 15.68 -11.74 14.79
N VAL A 264 14.65 -11.42 15.58
CA VAL A 264 14.44 -10.07 16.11
C VAL A 264 15.55 -9.68 17.09
N LEU A 265 15.92 -10.55 18.02
CA LEU A 265 17.02 -10.31 18.96
C LEU A 265 18.37 -10.15 18.24
N ALA A 266 18.64 -10.98 17.23
CA ALA A 266 19.85 -10.84 16.41
C ALA A 266 19.91 -9.48 15.69
N ALA A 267 18.80 -9.02 15.10
CA ALA A 267 18.72 -7.71 14.45
C ALA A 267 18.89 -6.56 15.46
N ALA A 268 18.32 -6.70 16.65
CA ALA A 268 18.51 -5.73 17.73
C ALA A 268 19.97 -5.66 18.22
N LEU A 269 20.64 -6.80 18.35
CA LEU A 269 22.06 -6.90 18.71
C LEU A 269 22.98 -6.25 17.69
N GLN A 270 22.67 -6.31 16.39
CA GLN A 270 23.45 -5.60 15.37
C GLN A 270 23.50 -4.09 15.61
N ARG A 271 22.47 -3.52 16.24
CA ARG A 271 22.42 -2.09 16.59
C ARG A 271 22.95 -1.79 17.97
N TYR A 272 22.77 -2.71 18.91
CA TYR A 272 23.21 -2.58 20.31
C TYR A 272 24.04 -3.80 20.72
N PRO A 273 25.30 -3.92 20.26
CA PRO A 273 26.11 -5.13 20.44
C PRO A 273 26.50 -5.42 21.89
N GLY A 274 26.38 -4.45 22.79
CA GLY A 274 26.66 -4.61 24.23
C GLY A 274 25.44 -4.95 25.08
N ASN A 275 24.27 -5.16 24.48
CA ASN A 275 23.06 -5.46 25.26
C ASN A 275 23.02 -6.94 25.67
N TRP A 276 23.29 -7.20 26.94
CA TRP A 276 23.37 -8.53 27.52
C TRP A 276 22.01 -9.24 27.61
N ILE A 277 20.89 -8.50 27.68
CA ILE A 277 19.54 -9.08 27.66
C ILE A 277 19.29 -9.80 26.33
N PHE A 278 19.69 -9.21 25.20
CA PHE A 278 19.51 -9.82 23.90
C PHE A 278 20.46 -11.00 23.65
N LEU A 279 21.55 -11.09 24.41
CA LEU A 279 22.45 -12.25 24.43
C LEU A 279 21.91 -13.41 25.29
N GLY A 280 20.78 -13.22 25.99
CA GLY A 280 20.24 -14.20 26.93
C GLY A 280 21.13 -14.40 28.16
N LEU A 281 22.02 -13.45 28.44
CA LEU A 281 22.84 -13.47 29.65
C LEU A 281 21.97 -12.95 30.80
N GLU A 282 22.03 -13.62 31.95
CA GLU A 282 21.42 -13.06 33.17
C GLU A 282 22.08 -11.71 33.52
N PRO A 283 21.33 -10.81 34.20
CA PRO A 283 21.92 -9.60 34.73
C PRO A 283 23.13 -9.94 35.57
N PRO A 284 24.26 -9.22 35.42
CA PRO A 284 25.31 -9.31 36.42
C PRO A 284 24.67 -8.88 37.74
N LEU A 285 24.50 -9.84 38.66
CA LEU A 285 24.01 -9.59 40.01
C LEU A 285 24.94 -8.56 40.65
N GLY A 286 24.47 -7.32 40.74
CA GLY A 286 25.13 -6.21 41.42
C GLY A 286 24.79 -6.16 42.90
#